data_AF-A0AA88H3H6-F1
#
_entry.id   AF-A0AA88H3H6-F1
#
_cell.length_a   1.000
_cell.length_b   1.000
_cell.length_c   1.000
_cell.angle_alpha   90.00
_cell.angle_beta   90.00
_cell.angle_gamma   90.00
#
_symmetry.space_group_name_H-M   'P 1'
#
loop_
_entity.id
_entity.type
_entity.pdbx_description
1 polymer ?
#
loop_
_entity_poly.entity_id
_entity_poly.type
_entity_poly.pdbx_seq_one_letter_code
_entity_poly.pdbx_strand_id
1 'polypeptide(L)'
;MATPGVVNVDSLIQATEDFANRGGIDPTINMQNDKVYVFHGTADRTVYPGIGEKVVDYYTNYVKPENFLTEMTKTSGHGFPTDGYGVACDTTKSPFINDCGYNGAYEMLNYLYGGNLVRPFGAPGSTTLAGTFYEFDQTQFISGVASSSDLDTIAYAYIPSACVDSGSVCKLHVSLHGCLQGRCKDTFIRDSIIKTFTLQPTDGYGVACDTTKSPFINDCGYNGAYEMLNYLYGGNLVRPFGAPGTTTLAGTFYEFDQTQFISGLASSSDMDTIAYAYIPSACVDSGSVCKLHVSLHGCLQGRKWLDDEYAKMTGYNEVAELNNIIVIYPQATSNFLDSNPNGCWDWWGYLDSLFGTSEY
;
A
#
# COMPACT_ATOMS: atom_id res chain seq x y z
N MET A 1 -5.91 16.19 10.86
CA MET A 1 -5.44 16.97 9.70
C MET A 1 -5.39 18.44 10.06
N ALA A 2 -4.46 19.18 9.46
CA ALA A 2 -4.28 20.61 9.63
C ALA A 2 -5.59 21.39 9.39
N THR A 3 -5.86 22.39 10.22
CA THR A 3 -6.83 23.43 9.87
C THR A 3 -6.24 24.30 8.74
N PRO A 4 -7.04 24.88 7.84
CA PRO A 4 -6.50 25.66 6.72
C PRO A 4 -5.52 26.77 7.14
N GLY A 5 -5.72 27.33 8.33
CA GLY A 5 -4.87 28.40 8.88
C GLY A 5 -3.44 28.00 9.23
N VAL A 6 -3.09 26.70 9.29
CA VAL A 6 -1.71 26.26 9.57
C VAL A 6 -0.92 25.87 8.30
N VAL A 7 -1.55 25.91 7.12
CA VAL A 7 -0.88 25.61 5.85
C VAL A 7 -0.15 26.86 5.36
N ASN A 8 1.18 26.81 5.33
CA ASN A 8 2.03 27.85 4.76
C ASN A 8 2.37 27.53 3.30
N VAL A 9 1.63 28.12 2.36
CA VAL A 9 1.80 27.90 0.92
C VAL A 9 3.18 28.36 0.44
N ASP A 10 3.68 29.49 0.95
CA ASP A 10 4.99 30.03 0.55
C ASP A 10 6.13 29.08 0.91
N SER A 11 6.06 28.44 2.09
CA SER A 11 7.04 27.42 2.48
C SER A 11 7.00 26.19 1.57
N LEU A 12 5.80 25.79 1.11
CA LEU A 12 5.67 24.68 0.16
C LEU A 12 6.24 25.05 -1.21
N ILE A 13 5.97 26.26 -1.69
CA ILE A 13 6.55 26.79 -2.93
C ILE A 13 8.08 26.80 -2.87
N GLN A 14 8.66 27.27 -1.76
CA GLN A 14 10.12 27.29 -1.58
C GLN A 14 10.71 25.88 -1.61
N ALA A 15 10.08 24.91 -0.93
CA ALA A 15 10.54 23.53 -0.94
C ALA A 15 10.52 22.93 -2.36
N THR A 16 9.46 23.18 -3.12
CA THR A 16 9.33 22.72 -4.51
C THR A 16 10.40 23.32 -5.42
N GLU A 17 10.67 24.62 -5.28
CA GLU A 17 11.75 25.28 -6.02
C GLU A 17 13.13 24.73 -5.63
N ASP A 18 13.37 24.46 -4.34
CA ASP A 18 14.62 23.86 -3.88
C ASP A 18 14.83 22.46 -4.47
N PHE A 19 13.78 21.63 -4.56
CA PHE A 19 13.84 20.32 -5.21
C PHE A 19 14.12 20.44 -6.70
N ALA A 20 13.45 21.35 -7.41
CA ALA A 20 13.65 21.56 -8.84
C ALA A 20 15.08 22.03 -9.13
N ASN A 21 15.60 22.98 -8.35
CA ASN A 21 16.96 23.51 -8.51
C ASN A 21 18.06 22.47 -8.24
N ARG A 22 17.79 21.47 -7.39
CA ARG A 22 18.71 20.36 -7.09
C ARG A 22 18.54 19.17 -8.04
N GLY A 23 17.62 19.25 -9.01
CA GLY A 23 17.30 18.15 -9.92
C GLY A 23 16.57 16.97 -9.25
N GLY A 24 15.96 17.21 -8.09
CA GLY A 24 15.12 16.22 -7.39
C GLY A 24 13.73 16.07 -8.00
N ILE A 25 13.27 17.07 -8.75
CA ILE A 25 12.07 17.04 -9.61
C ILE A 25 12.37 17.75 -10.94
N ASP A 26 11.51 17.54 -11.93
CA ASP A 26 11.56 18.28 -13.19
C ASP A 26 11.38 19.80 -12.97
N PRO A 27 11.89 20.65 -13.89
CA PRO A 27 11.72 22.10 -13.79
C PRO A 27 10.24 22.53 -13.66
N THR A 28 9.94 23.39 -12.68
CA THR A 28 8.57 23.85 -12.38
C THR A 28 7.91 24.59 -13.55
N ILE A 29 8.71 25.18 -14.46
CA ILE A 29 8.21 25.80 -15.70
C ILE A 29 7.43 24.83 -16.60
N ASN A 30 7.66 23.52 -16.47
CA ASN A 30 6.93 22.51 -17.25
C ASN A 30 5.44 22.50 -16.91
N MET A 31 5.06 22.95 -15.71
CA MET A 31 3.65 23.02 -15.28
C MET A 31 2.88 24.18 -15.90
N GLN A 32 3.53 25.14 -16.56
CA GLN A 32 2.90 26.40 -16.99
C GLN A 32 1.67 26.22 -17.89
N ASN A 33 1.61 25.12 -18.62
CA ASN A 33 0.48 24.80 -19.51
C ASN A 33 -0.32 23.58 -19.07
N ASP A 34 -0.08 23.07 -17.86
CA ASP A 34 -0.88 22.00 -17.27
C ASP A 34 -2.29 22.49 -17.00
N LYS A 35 -3.25 21.55 -17.02
CA LYS A 35 -4.63 21.79 -16.61
C LYS A 35 -4.85 21.22 -15.22
N VAL A 36 -5.41 22.02 -14.33
CA VAL A 36 -5.65 21.65 -12.93
C VAL A 36 -7.15 21.66 -12.66
N TYR A 37 -7.68 20.52 -12.23
CA TYR A 37 -9.05 20.41 -11.74
C TYR A 37 -9.03 20.18 -10.23
N VAL A 38 -9.80 20.97 -9.48
CA VAL A 38 -9.88 20.84 -8.01
C VAL A 38 -11.33 20.75 -7.56
N PHE A 39 -11.66 19.67 -6.84
CA PHE A 39 -12.95 19.49 -6.18
C PHE A 39 -12.76 19.45 -4.66
N HIS A 40 -13.60 20.16 -3.91
CA HIS A 40 -13.64 20.05 -2.44
C HIS A 40 -15.08 20.23 -1.95
N GLY A 41 -15.58 19.24 -1.22
CA GLY A 41 -16.89 19.31 -0.58
C GLY A 41 -16.95 20.26 0.63
N THR A 42 -17.98 21.10 0.70
CA THR A 42 -18.17 22.04 1.83
C THR A 42 -18.53 21.35 3.16
N ALA A 43 -18.96 20.08 3.11
CA ALA A 43 -19.25 19.24 4.28
C ALA A 43 -18.08 18.32 4.66
N ASP A 44 -16.94 18.36 3.96
CA ASP A 44 -15.76 17.60 4.34
C ASP A 44 -15.25 18.07 5.71
N ARG A 45 -15.07 17.14 6.65
CA ARG A 45 -14.49 17.39 7.99
C ARG A 45 -13.23 16.55 8.24
N THR A 46 -12.82 15.76 7.25
CA THR A 46 -11.57 15.01 7.22
C THR A 46 -10.47 15.91 6.67
N VAL A 47 -10.69 16.50 5.50
CA VAL A 47 -9.90 17.61 4.95
C VAL A 47 -10.77 18.87 5.03
N TYR A 48 -10.47 19.76 5.98
CA TYR A 48 -11.33 20.90 6.26
C TYR A 48 -11.49 21.83 5.03
N PRO A 49 -12.68 22.43 4.83
CA PRO A 49 -12.90 23.39 3.76
C PRO A 49 -11.91 24.55 3.88
N GLY A 50 -11.41 25.04 2.75
CA GLY A 50 -10.30 26.01 2.67
C GLY A 50 -8.95 25.37 2.35
N ILE A 51 -8.76 24.06 2.58
CA ILE A 51 -7.55 23.37 2.08
C ILE A 51 -7.56 23.29 0.55
N GLY A 52 -8.70 23.04 -0.09
CA GLY A 52 -8.81 23.07 -1.55
C GLY A 52 -8.44 24.44 -2.15
N GLU A 53 -8.76 25.53 -1.45
CA GLU A 53 -8.32 26.88 -1.83
C GLU A 53 -6.80 27.02 -1.70
N LYS A 54 -6.18 26.45 -0.66
CA LYS A 54 -4.71 26.40 -0.52
C LYS A 54 -4.03 25.60 -1.63
N VAL A 55 -4.67 24.56 -2.15
CA VAL A 55 -4.17 23.83 -3.33
C VAL A 55 -4.20 24.76 -4.55
N VAL A 56 -5.28 25.52 -4.75
CA VAL A 56 -5.37 26.50 -5.84
C VAL A 56 -4.32 27.61 -5.68
N ASP A 57 -4.16 28.17 -4.48
CA ASP A 57 -3.13 29.17 -4.16
C ASP A 57 -1.74 28.66 -4.54
N TYR A 58 -1.42 27.42 -4.16
CA TYR A 58 -0.15 26.77 -4.46
C TYR A 58 0.08 26.62 -5.98
N TYR A 59 -0.89 26.04 -6.70
CA TYR A 59 -0.74 25.81 -8.14
C TYR A 59 -0.75 27.10 -8.96
N THR A 60 -1.37 28.18 -8.48
CA THR A 60 -1.37 29.48 -9.16
C THR A 60 0.04 30.07 -9.30
N ASN A 61 1.00 29.62 -8.49
CA ASN A 61 2.41 29.98 -8.66
C ASN A 61 3.05 29.37 -9.92
N TYR A 62 2.49 28.28 -10.44
CA TYR A 62 3.09 27.47 -11.51
C TYR A 62 2.25 27.39 -12.77
N VAL A 63 0.93 27.44 -12.63
CA VAL A 63 -0.05 27.20 -13.70
C VAL A 63 -0.80 28.49 -14.00
N LYS A 64 -1.09 28.74 -15.28
CA LYS A 64 -1.85 29.93 -15.69
C LYS A 64 -3.30 29.88 -15.17
N PRO A 65 -3.87 31.00 -14.69
CA PRO A 65 -5.23 31.03 -14.15
C PRO A 65 -6.31 30.47 -15.08
N GLU A 66 -6.18 30.63 -16.40
CA GLU A 66 -7.11 30.08 -17.39
C GLU A 66 -7.12 28.55 -17.48
N ASN A 67 -6.13 27.88 -16.89
CA ASN A 67 -6.00 26.42 -16.88
C ASN A 67 -6.53 25.77 -15.58
N PHE A 68 -7.34 26.49 -14.80
CA PHE A 68 -8.04 25.93 -13.65
C PHE A 68 -9.52 25.68 -13.93
N LEU A 69 -10.03 24.56 -13.41
CA LEU A 69 -11.46 24.34 -13.18
C LEU A 69 -11.66 23.91 -11.72
N THR A 70 -12.52 24.61 -10.99
CA THR A 70 -12.77 24.32 -9.58
C THR A 70 -14.26 24.08 -9.31
N GLU A 71 -14.55 23.16 -8.39
CA GLU A 71 -15.88 22.93 -7.80
C GLU A 71 -15.73 22.79 -6.29
N MET A 72 -15.97 23.89 -5.60
CA MET A 72 -15.82 24.00 -4.13
C MET A 72 -17.14 24.32 -3.43
N THR A 73 -18.26 24.30 -4.15
CA THR A 73 -19.56 24.79 -3.67
C THR A 73 -20.48 23.66 -3.22
N LYS A 74 -20.23 22.43 -3.67
CA LYS A 74 -21.06 21.27 -3.35
C LYS A 74 -20.98 20.85 -1.90
N THR A 75 -22.14 20.56 -1.31
CA THR A 75 -22.28 19.97 0.03
C THR A 75 -21.92 18.48 0.02
N SER A 76 -20.64 18.19 -0.22
CA SER A 76 -20.08 16.84 -0.19
C SER A 76 -19.25 16.64 1.09
N GLY A 77 -19.34 15.46 1.68
CA GLY A 77 -18.40 14.97 2.69
C GLY A 77 -17.08 14.53 2.03
N HIS A 78 -16.24 13.84 2.80
CA HIS A 78 -14.98 13.30 2.32
C HIS A 78 -15.20 12.00 1.54
N GLY A 79 -15.07 12.08 0.22
CA GLY A 79 -15.11 10.94 -0.68
C GLY A 79 -15.21 11.37 -2.15
N PHE A 80 -15.15 10.40 -3.05
CA PHE A 80 -15.18 10.63 -4.49
C PHE A 80 -16.63 10.91 -4.95
N PRO A 81 -16.91 12.08 -5.54
CA PRO A 81 -18.28 12.44 -5.92
C PRO A 81 -18.68 11.73 -7.22
N THR A 82 -19.82 11.04 -7.18
CA THR A 82 -20.43 10.37 -8.33
C THR A 82 -21.88 10.80 -8.51
N ASP A 83 -22.50 10.30 -9.57
CA ASP A 83 -23.89 10.53 -9.90
C ASP A 83 -24.61 9.18 -9.85
N GLY A 84 -25.43 8.94 -8.82
CA GLY A 84 -26.24 7.74 -8.67
C GLY A 84 -25.59 6.54 -7.98
N TYR A 85 -24.44 6.68 -7.31
CA TYR A 85 -23.80 5.57 -6.57
C TYR A 85 -23.03 6.03 -5.31
N GLY A 86 -23.00 5.18 -4.28
CA GLY A 86 -22.27 5.44 -3.04
C GLY A 86 -23.17 5.87 -1.87
N VAL A 87 -22.54 6.37 -0.80
CA VAL A 87 -23.27 6.92 0.37
C VAL A 87 -23.81 8.31 0.06
N ALA A 88 -24.68 8.86 0.90
CA ALA A 88 -25.22 10.22 0.72
C ALA A 88 -24.09 11.26 0.55
N CYS A 89 -24.32 12.29 -0.28
CA CYS A 89 -23.27 13.23 -0.68
C CYS A 89 -22.51 13.85 0.50
N ASP A 90 -23.23 14.28 1.54
CA ASP A 90 -22.68 14.94 2.73
C ASP A 90 -22.04 13.98 3.76
N THR A 91 -22.09 12.67 3.49
CA THR A 91 -21.66 11.64 4.44
C THR A 91 -20.20 11.24 4.21
N THR A 92 -19.38 11.32 5.26
CA THR A 92 -17.99 10.82 5.25
C THR A 92 -17.94 9.40 5.82
N LYS A 93 -18.01 8.39 4.95
CA LYS A 93 -17.96 6.98 5.35
C LYS A 93 -17.46 6.10 4.22
N SER A 94 -16.85 4.97 4.57
CA SER A 94 -16.59 3.84 3.65
C SER A 94 -17.83 3.55 2.77
N PRO A 95 -17.67 3.38 1.45
CA PRO A 95 -16.41 3.24 0.69
C PRO A 95 -15.74 4.57 0.28
N PHE A 96 -16.17 5.70 0.85
CA PHE A 96 -15.72 7.05 0.47
C PHE A 96 -16.01 7.35 -1.01
N ILE A 97 -17.18 6.88 -1.46
CA ILE A 97 -17.78 7.20 -2.74
C ILE A 97 -19.15 7.78 -2.41
N ASN A 98 -19.43 8.96 -2.93
CA ASN A 98 -20.59 9.77 -2.55
C ASN A 98 -21.51 9.95 -3.75
N ASP A 99 -22.80 9.66 -3.57
CA ASP A 99 -23.82 10.02 -4.56
C ASP A 99 -24.17 11.49 -4.37
N CYS A 100 -23.61 12.32 -5.25
CA CYS A 100 -23.67 13.77 -5.19
C CYS A 100 -24.50 14.39 -6.31
N GLY A 101 -25.16 13.57 -7.15
CA GLY A 101 -25.71 14.04 -8.42
C GLY A 101 -24.64 14.79 -9.24
N TYR A 102 -23.39 14.37 -9.13
CA TYR A 102 -22.24 15.03 -9.74
C TYR A 102 -21.23 13.99 -10.19
N ASN A 103 -21.06 13.89 -11.50
CA ASN A 103 -20.12 12.94 -12.07
C ASN A 103 -18.69 13.54 -12.08
N GLY A 104 -18.02 13.49 -10.92
CA GLY A 104 -16.69 14.10 -10.76
C GLY A 104 -15.64 13.54 -11.72
N ALA A 105 -15.71 12.25 -12.03
CA ALA A 105 -14.85 11.63 -13.04
C ALA A 105 -15.06 12.24 -14.43
N TYR A 106 -16.31 12.38 -14.87
CA TYR A 106 -16.61 12.99 -16.17
C TYR A 106 -16.18 14.46 -16.20
N GLU A 107 -16.53 15.28 -15.20
CA GLU A 107 -16.21 16.72 -15.24
C GLU A 107 -14.69 16.94 -15.30
N MET A 108 -13.93 16.21 -14.48
CA MET A 108 -12.47 16.24 -14.49
C MET A 108 -11.91 15.84 -15.85
N LEU A 109 -12.26 14.65 -16.35
CA LEU A 109 -11.71 14.15 -17.62
C LEU A 109 -12.11 15.02 -18.80
N ASN A 110 -13.35 15.52 -18.81
CA ASN A 110 -13.84 16.40 -19.86
C ASN A 110 -13.02 17.68 -19.90
N TYR A 111 -12.77 18.30 -18.74
CA TYR A 111 -11.91 19.48 -18.65
C TYR A 111 -10.48 19.22 -19.14
N LEU A 112 -9.84 18.19 -18.59
CA LEU A 112 -8.46 17.81 -18.93
C LEU A 112 -8.31 17.56 -20.43
N TYR A 113 -9.29 16.89 -21.06
CA TYR A 113 -9.19 16.45 -22.45
C TYR A 113 -9.86 17.35 -23.49
N GLY A 114 -10.30 18.56 -23.10
CA GLY A 114 -10.66 19.62 -24.06
C GLY A 114 -12.16 19.81 -24.27
N GLY A 115 -12.99 19.32 -23.36
CA GLY A 115 -14.42 19.67 -23.24
C GLY A 115 -15.37 18.91 -24.15
N ASN A 116 -14.88 17.92 -24.91
CA ASN A 116 -15.64 17.23 -25.96
C ASN A 116 -15.87 15.74 -25.66
N LEU A 117 -15.80 15.32 -24.39
CA LEU A 117 -16.12 13.94 -24.00
C LEU A 117 -17.63 13.72 -24.01
N VAL A 118 -18.05 12.48 -24.25
CA VAL A 118 -19.46 12.07 -24.17
C VAL A 118 -19.79 11.76 -22.72
N ARG A 119 -20.83 12.40 -22.18
CA ARG A 119 -21.30 12.13 -20.81
C ARG A 119 -21.95 10.75 -20.73
N PRO A 120 -21.50 9.87 -19.80
CA PRO A 120 -22.19 8.60 -19.56
C PRO A 120 -23.57 8.85 -18.95
N PHE A 121 -24.54 8.00 -19.26
CA PHE A 121 -25.89 8.08 -18.69
C PHE A 121 -26.04 7.15 -17.48
N GLY A 122 -26.71 7.63 -16.45
CA GLY A 122 -27.06 6.86 -15.25
C GLY A 122 -25.89 6.66 -14.27
N ALA A 123 -26.14 5.82 -13.26
CA ALA A 123 -25.15 5.46 -12.24
C ALA A 123 -23.93 4.76 -12.85
N PRO A 124 -22.74 4.81 -12.19
CA PRO A 124 -21.62 3.94 -12.53
C PRO A 124 -22.05 2.50 -12.82
N GLY A 125 -21.62 1.95 -13.96
CA GLY A 125 -22.04 0.62 -14.44
C GLY A 125 -23.30 0.58 -15.33
N SER A 126 -24.04 1.69 -15.46
CA SER A 126 -25.21 1.78 -16.36
C SER A 126 -24.83 1.85 -17.84
N THR A 127 -23.63 2.35 -18.14
CA THR A 127 -23.08 2.35 -19.49
C THR A 127 -22.31 1.05 -19.73
N THR A 128 -22.68 0.29 -20.75
CA THR A 128 -21.94 -0.92 -21.14
C THR A 128 -20.52 -0.57 -21.55
N LEU A 129 -19.54 -1.05 -20.80
CA LEU A 129 -18.13 -0.84 -21.09
C LEU A 129 -17.71 -1.76 -22.25
N ALA A 130 -17.29 -1.17 -23.36
CA ALA A 130 -16.81 -1.89 -24.54
C ALA A 130 -15.30 -2.22 -24.45
N GLY A 131 -14.75 -2.41 -23.26
CA GLY A 131 -13.31 -2.57 -23.04
C GLY A 131 -13.01 -3.63 -21.99
N THR A 132 -11.73 -3.85 -21.73
CA THR A 132 -11.27 -4.89 -20.81
C THR A 132 -10.51 -4.27 -19.66
N PHE A 133 -10.79 -4.74 -18.44
CA PHE A 133 -9.97 -4.46 -17.27
C PHE A 133 -8.85 -5.50 -17.20
N TYR A 134 -7.62 -5.01 -17.09
CA TYR A 134 -6.42 -5.79 -16.86
C TYR A 134 -5.98 -5.57 -15.42
N GLU A 135 -5.65 -6.66 -14.76
CA GLU A 135 -4.89 -6.65 -13.52
C GLU A 135 -3.42 -6.84 -13.90
N PHE A 136 -2.51 -6.05 -13.34
CA PHE A 136 -1.09 -6.19 -13.60
C PHE A 136 -0.25 -5.93 -12.35
N ASP A 137 0.88 -6.62 -12.26
CA ASP A 137 1.88 -6.41 -11.23
C ASP A 137 2.51 -5.01 -11.44
N GLN A 138 2.23 -4.06 -10.54
CA GLN A 138 2.78 -2.72 -10.63
C GLN A 138 4.13 -2.57 -9.91
N THR A 139 4.62 -3.62 -9.24
CA THR A 139 5.96 -3.60 -8.61
C THR A 139 7.07 -3.40 -9.63
N GLN A 140 6.84 -3.81 -10.88
CA GLN A 140 7.75 -3.56 -12.00
C GLN A 140 8.00 -2.06 -12.27
N PHE A 141 7.10 -1.17 -11.82
CA PHE A 141 7.21 0.28 -11.99
C PHE A 141 7.78 0.99 -10.76
N ILE A 142 8.13 0.25 -9.71
CA ILE A 142 8.76 0.77 -8.50
C ILE A 142 10.27 0.56 -8.62
N SER A 143 11.04 1.65 -8.60
CA SER A 143 12.49 1.56 -8.44
C SER A 143 12.81 1.31 -6.96
N GLY A 144 13.32 0.13 -6.64
CA GLY A 144 13.61 -0.29 -5.25
C GLY A 144 12.68 -1.39 -4.77
N VAL A 145 12.51 -1.54 -3.45
CA VAL A 145 11.60 -2.53 -2.86
C VAL A 145 10.18 -1.97 -2.85
N ALA A 146 9.18 -2.77 -3.26
CA ALA A 146 7.78 -2.31 -3.37
C ALA A 146 7.22 -1.63 -2.11
N SER A 147 7.70 -2.06 -0.94
CA SER A 147 7.36 -1.50 0.38
C SER A 147 7.78 -0.05 0.61
N SER A 148 8.63 0.53 -0.25
CA SER A 148 9.07 1.94 -0.14
C SER A 148 8.22 2.93 -0.94
N SER A 149 7.15 2.47 -1.60
CA SER A 149 6.37 3.29 -2.54
C SER A 149 4.94 3.60 -2.10
N ASP A 150 4.47 3.02 -1.00
CA ASP A 150 3.07 3.01 -0.56
C ASP A 150 2.06 2.48 -1.61
N LEU A 151 2.54 1.90 -2.72
CA LEU A 151 1.73 1.27 -3.76
C LEU A 151 1.48 -0.22 -3.44
N ASP A 152 0.28 -0.71 -3.78
CA ASP A 152 -0.03 -2.15 -3.76
C ASP A 152 0.82 -2.89 -4.81
N THR A 153 0.96 -4.21 -4.72
CA THR A 153 1.65 -5.00 -5.77
C THR A 153 0.82 -5.06 -7.06
N ILE A 154 -0.47 -4.77 -6.98
CA ILE A 154 -1.41 -4.89 -8.10
C ILE A 154 -2.04 -3.55 -8.46
N ALA A 155 -2.05 -3.22 -9.75
CA ALA A 155 -2.84 -2.15 -10.33
C ALA A 155 -3.83 -2.67 -11.37
N TYR A 156 -4.81 -1.82 -11.69
CA TYR A 156 -5.82 -2.09 -12.70
C TYR A 156 -5.72 -1.09 -13.86
N ALA A 157 -5.85 -1.59 -15.08
CA ALA A 157 -5.97 -0.77 -16.29
C ALA A 157 -7.26 -1.12 -17.03
N TYR A 158 -8.11 -0.13 -17.31
CA TYR A 158 -9.20 -0.28 -18.26
C TYR A 158 -8.72 0.14 -19.65
N ILE A 159 -8.75 -0.79 -20.61
CA ILE A 159 -8.39 -0.52 -22.00
C ILE A 159 -9.66 -0.63 -22.85
N PRO A 160 -10.15 0.48 -23.43
CA PRO A 160 -11.24 0.44 -24.40
C PRO A 160 -10.89 -0.45 -25.60
N SER A 161 -11.85 -1.21 -26.15
CA SER A 161 -11.61 -2.05 -27.34
C SER A 161 -11.01 -1.27 -28.51
N ALA A 162 -11.46 -0.03 -28.72
CA ALA A 162 -10.93 0.86 -29.75
C ALA A 162 -9.42 1.17 -29.60
N CYS A 163 -8.84 0.99 -28.40
CA CYS A 163 -7.42 1.19 -28.12
C CYS A 163 -6.58 -0.08 -28.33
N VAL A 164 -7.22 -1.25 -28.49
CA VAL A 164 -6.55 -2.53 -28.75
C VAL A 164 -6.23 -2.68 -30.25
N ASP A 165 -7.03 -2.07 -31.12
CA ASP A 165 -6.82 -2.08 -32.56
C ASP A 165 -5.61 -1.21 -32.94
N SER A 166 -4.68 -1.79 -33.70
CA SER A 166 -3.42 -1.16 -34.11
C SER A 166 -3.67 0.01 -35.05
N GLY A 167 -3.87 1.21 -34.51
CA GLY A 167 -4.08 2.43 -35.29
C GLY A 167 -4.67 3.60 -34.50
N SER A 168 -5.33 3.33 -33.37
CA SER A 168 -5.91 4.38 -32.51
C SER A 168 -4.85 4.97 -31.56
N VAL A 169 -4.77 6.31 -31.49
CA VAL A 169 -4.01 7.01 -30.45
C VAL A 169 -4.93 7.22 -29.25
N CYS A 170 -4.67 6.52 -28.15
CA CYS A 170 -5.43 6.65 -26.91
C CYS A 170 -4.68 7.49 -25.88
N LYS A 171 -5.44 8.25 -25.09
CA LYS A 171 -4.89 9.01 -23.96
C LYS A 171 -4.80 8.10 -22.73
N LEU A 172 -3.71 8.23 -21.99
CA LEU A 172 -3.55 7.59 -20.68
C LEU A 172 -4.05 8.55 -19.59
N HIS A 173 -4.86 8.02 -18.66
CA HIS A 173 -5.17 8.67 -17.39
C HIS A 173 -4.76 7.72 -16.27
N VAL A 174 -4.00 8.24 -15.30
CA VAL A 174 -3.65 7.50 -14.08
C VAL A 174 -4.51 8.06 -12.96
N SER A 175 -5.29 7.20 -12.31
CA SER A 175 -6.13 7.56 -11.17
C SER A 175 -5.59 6.90 -9.92
N LEU A 176 -5.23 7.71 -8.93
CA LEU A 176 -4.81 7.24 -7.61
C LEU A 176 -6.00 7.33 -6.66
N HIS A 177 -6.17 6.35 -5.79
CA HIS A 177 -7.27 6.32 -4.82
C HIS A 177 -6.88 6.98 -3.50
N GLY A 178 -7.86 7.35 -2.68
CA GLY A 178 -7.62 7.88 -1.34
C GLY A 178 -7.33 6.79 -0.30
N CYS A 179 -7.14 7.23 0.95
CA CYS A 179 -6.98 6.31 2.08
C CYS A 179 -8.19 5.36 2.20
N LEU A 180 -7.94 4.11 2.60
CA LEU A 180 -8.97 3.08 2.79
C LEU A 180 -9.76 2.71 1.51
N GLN A 181 -9.25 3.06 0.33
CA GLN A 181 -9.82 2.68 -0.98
C GLN A 181 -8.94 1.70 -1.78
N GLY A 182 -7.88 1.17 -1.16
CA GLY A 182 -7.04 0.11 -1.74
C GLY A 182 -7.70 -1.28 -1.74
N ARG A 183 -7.01 -2.28 -2.30
CA ARG A 183 -7.51 -3.66 -2.51
C ARG A 183 -8.08 -4.31 -1.26
N CYS A 184 -7.57 -3.96 -0.08
CA CYS A 184 -8.05 -4.48 1.21
C CYS A 184 -9.55 -4.17 1.50
N LYS A 185 -10.23 -3.37 0.66
CA LYS A 185 -11.65 -3.04 0.78
C LYS A 185 -12.40 -3.00 -0.56
N ASP A 186 -11.93 -3.70 -1.60
CA ASP A 186 -12.52 -3.81 -2.95
C ASP A 186 -13.93 -3.22 -3.10
N THR A 187 -13.98 -1.89 -3.27
CA THR A 187 -15.19 -1.08 -3.48
C THR A 187 -14.90 0.09 -4.43
N PHE A 188 -13.63 0.46 -4.61
CA PHE A 188 -13.22 1.52 -5.54
C PHE A 188 -13.12 1.03 -6.99
N ILE A 189 -12.73 -0.23 -7.23
CA ILE A 189 -12.56 -0.78 -8.59
C ILE A 189 -13.51 -1.95 -8.88
N ARG A 190 -13.78 -2.84 -7.92
CA ARG A 190 -14.71 -3.97 -8.03
C ARG A 190 -15.27 -4.30 -6.65
N ASP A 191 -16.57 -4.59 -6.54
CA ASP A 191 -17.16 -5.18 -5.33
C ASP A 191 -16.39 -6.45 -4.90
N SER A 192 -16.04 -6.52 -3.60
CA SER A 192 -15.92 -7.71 -2.71
C SER A 192 -14.56 -8.08 -2.08
N ILE A 193 -14.55 -7.95 -0.73
CA ILE A 193 -14.07 -8.92 0.28
C ILE A 193 -12.66 -9.51 0.11
N ILE A 194 -11.60 -8.78 0.50
CA ILE A 194 -10.52 -9.32 1.35
C ILE A 194 -10.02 -8.18 2.27
N LYS A 195 -10.35 -8.22 3.57
CA LYS A 195 -9.84 -7.27 4.57
C LYS A 195 -8.48 -7.74 5.09
N THR A 196 -7.39 -7.40 4.42
CA THR A 196 -6.05 -7.52 5.00
C THR A 196 -5.69 -6.21 5.71
N PHE A 197 -5.99 -6.13 7.00
CA PHE A 197 -5.01 -5.52 7.92
C PHE A 197 -3.91 -6.56 8.17
N THR A 198 -2.76 -6.10 8.67
CA THR A 198 -1.58 -6.85 9.13
C THR A 198 -1.93 -8.19 9.82
N LEU A 199 -2.19 -9.22 9.02
CA LEU A 199 -2.53 -10.57 9.46
C LEU A 199 -1.73 -11.51 8.58
N GLN A 200 -1.08 -12.51 9.17
CA GLN A 200 -0.42 -13.58 8.41
C GLN A 200 -1.46 -14.65 8.08
N PRO A 201 -1.90 -14.79 6.82
CA PRO A 201 -2.84 -15.83 6.47
C PRO A 201 -2.12 -17.18 6.41
N THR A 202 -2.71 -18.16 7.08
CA THR A 202 -2.26 -19.54 7.07
C THR A 202 -3.39 -20.46 6.62
N ASP A 203 -3.01 -21.68 6.30
CA ASP A 203 -3.94 -22.77 6.06
C ASP A 203 -3.95 -23.63 7.32
N GLY A 204 -5.00 -23.55 8.14
CA GLY A 204 -5.19 -24.43 9.30
C GLY A 204 -4.61 -23.98 10.65
N TYR A 205 -4.18 -22.72 10.82
CA TYR A 205 -3.71 -22.21 12.12
C TYR A 205 -4.09 -20.75 12.41
N GLY A 206 -4.39 -20.44 13.67
CA GLY A 206 -4.65 -19.07 14.14
C GLY A 206 -6.13 -18.75 14.35
N VAL A 207 -6.46 -17.46 14.43
CA VAL A 207 -7.85 -16.99 14.59
C VAL A 207 -8.62 -17.04 13.27
N ALA A 208 -9.95 -16.93 13.30
CA ALA A 208 -10.75 -16.94 12.07
C ALA A 208 -10.29 -15.85 11.08
N CYS A 209 -10.34 -16.14 9.78
CA CYS A 209 -9.81 -15.27 8.72
C CYS A 209 -10.30 -13.81 8.77
N ASP A 210 -11.54 -13.58 9.18
CA ASP A 210 -12.16 -12.26 9.28
C ASP A 210 -11.89 -11.53 10.61
N THR A 211 -11.12 -12.14 11.51
CA THR A 211 -10.86 -11.63 12.86
C THR A 211 -9.55 -10.87 12.94
N THR A 212 -9.61 -9.61 13.36
CA THR A 212 -8.42 -8.76 13.56
C THR A 212 -8.06 -8.65 15.04
N LYS A 213 -7.45 -9.69 15.60
CA LYS A 213 -6.97 -9.72 16.99
C LYS A 213 -5.69 -10.56 17.11
N SER A 214 -4.95 -10.37 18.20
CA SER A 214 -3.79 -11.22 18.56
C SER A 214 -4.16 -12.72 18.50
N PRO A 215 -3.32 -13.58 17.89
CA PRO A 215 -1.92 -13.34 17.48
C PRO A 215 -1.74 -12.67 16.11
N PHE A 216 -2.81 -12.22 15.44
CA PHE A 216 -2.76 -11.70 14.06
C PHE A 216 -2.19 -12.71 13.05
N ILE A 217 -2.32 -14.00 13.38
CA ILE A 217 -2.10 -15.15 12.50
C ILE A 217 -3.48 -15.77 12.31
N ASN A 218 -3.89 -15.97 11.06
CA ASN A 218 -5.28 -16.26 10.75
C ASN A 218 -5.42 -17.53 9.93
N ASP A 219 -6.33 -18.40 10.34
CA ASP A 219 -6.73 -19.56 9.55
C ASP A 219 -7.68 -19.09 8.46
N CYS A 220 -7.13 -18.97 7.26
CA CYS A 220 -7.82 -18.51 6.06
C CYS A 220 -8.04 -19.63 5.04
N GLY A 221 -7.62 -20.86 5.35
CA GLY A 221 -7.50 -21.91 4.32
C GLY A 221 -6.56 -21.49 3.18
N TYR A 222 -5.61 -20.60 3.47
CA TYR A 222 -4.72 -19.98 2.48
C TYR A 222 -3.29 -19.92 3.03
N ASN A 223 -2.39 -20.70 2.43
CA ASN A 223 -0.99 -20.74 2.85
C ASN A 223 -0.22 -19.54 2.27
N GLY A 224 -0.31 -18.39 2.93
CA GLY A 224 0.31 -17.15 2.45
C GLY A 224 1.83 -17.23 2.29
N ALA A 225 2.50 -17.97 3.18
CA ALA A 225 3.92 -18.23 3.09
C ALA A 225 4.29 -18.97 1.80
N TYR A 226 3.56 -20.04 1.46
CA TYR A 226 3.78 -20.78 0.23
C TYR A 226 3.53 -19.91 -1.00
N GLU A 227 2.38 -19.23 -1.09
CA GLU A 227 2.02 -18.51 -2.32
C GLU A 227 3.01 -17.38 -2.62
N MET A 228 3.42 -16.65 -1.59
CA MET A 228 4.42 -15.59 -1.71
C MET A 228 5.79 -16.17 -2.11
N LEU A 229 6.31 -17.18 -1.40
CA LEU A 229 7.62 -17.74 -1.70
C LEU A 229 7.62 -18.45 -3.06
N ASN A 230 6.52 -19.11 -3.42
CA ASN A 230 6.38 -19.76 -4.72
C ASN A 230 6.45 -18.73 -5.84
N TYR A 231 5.77 -17.59 -5.70
CA TYR A 231 5.90 -16.49 -6.64
C TYR A 231 7.34 -15.98 -6.74
N LEU A 232 7.96 -15.62 -5.59
CA LEU A 232 9.32 -15.04 -5.53
C LEU A 232 10.39 -15.98 -6.12
N TYR A 233 10.21 -17.30 -5.99
CA TYR A 233 11.16 -18.30 -6.46
C TYR A 233 10.75 -18.98 -7.79
N GLY A 234 9.89 -18.34 -8.58
CA GLY A 234 9.65 -18.71 -9.97
C GLY A 234 8.63 -19.84 -10.17
N GLY A 235 7.72 -20.05 -9.22
CA GLY A 235 6.49 -20.83 -9.37
C GLY A 235 6.64 -22.35 -9.24
N ASN A 236 7.82 -22.85 -8.86
CA ASN A 236 8.13 -24.29 -8.86
C ASN A 236 8.40 -24.88 -7.47
N LEU A 237 7.93 -24.22 -6.40
CA LEU A 237 8.09 -24.73 -5.04
C LEU A 237 7.10 -25.87 -4.75
N VAL A 238 7.58 -26.85 -3.97
CA VAL A 238 6.77 -27.92 -3.40
C VAL A 238 5.88 -27.33 -2.31
N ARG A 239 4.57 -27.49 -2.45
CA ARG A 239 3.59 -27.03 -1.47
C ARG A 239 3.54 -27.98 -0.26
N PRO A 240 3.67 -27.50 0.98
CA PRO A 240 3.39 -28.30 2.16
C PRO A 240 1.88 -28.59 2.28
N PHE A 241 1.53 -29.78 2.78
CA PHE A 241 0.14 -30.20 2.93
C PHE A 241 -0.37 -30.01 4.36
N GLY A 242 -1.51 -29.33 4.52
CA GLY A 242 -2.21 -29.19 5.79
C GLY A 242 -1.66 -28.07 6.69
N ALA A 243 -2.10 -28.09 7.96
CA ALA A 243 -1.80 -27.06 8.95
C ALA A 243 -0.31 -27.00 9.34
N PRO A 244 0.20 -25.83 9.79
CA PRO A 244 1.51 -25.76 10.44
C PRO A 244 1.72 -26.86 11.48
N GLY A 245 2.87 -27.54 11.41
CA GLY A 245 3.20 -28.72 12.22
C GLY A 245 2.78 -30.09 11.65
N THR A 246 2.06 -30.16 10.52
CA THR A 246 1.78 -31.45 9.83
C THR A 246 2.96 -31.96 9.01
N THR A 247 3.78 -31.05 8.49
CA THR A 247 5.00 -31.39 7.75
C THR A 247 6.11 -31.69 8.75
N THR A 248 6.83 -32.80 8.54
CA THR A 248 7.98 -33.15 9.39
C THR A 248 9.12 -32.17 9.14
N LEU A 249 9.40 -31.32 10.13
CA LEU A 249 10.53 -30.39 10.13
C LEU A 249 11.78 -31.11 10.66
N ALA A 250 12.58 -31.67 9.76
CA ALA A 250 13.83 -32.37 10.12
C ALA A 250 15.04 -31.42 10.26
N GLY A 251 14.89 -30.16 9.85
CA GLY A 251 15.88 -29.11 10.03
C GLY A 251 16.01 -28.65 11.48
N THR A 252 16.86 -27.65 11.70
CA THR A 252 17.15 -27.11 13.03
C THR A 252 16.58 -25.71 13.17
N PHE A 253 15.80 -25.48 14.23
CA PHE A 253 15.34 -24.17 14.65
C PHE A 253 16.33 -23.59 15.66
N TYR A 254 16.96 -22.47 15.32
CA TYR A 254 17.94 -21.77 16.11
C TYR A 254 17.33 -20.55 16.79
N GLU A 255 17.71 -20.35 18.03
CA GLU A 255 17.65 -19.07 18.73
C GLU A 255 19.07 -18.48 18.76
N PHE A 256 19.24 -17.21 18.38
CA PHE A 256 20.56 -16.58 18.38
C PHE A 256 20.49 -15.11 18.83
N ASP A 257 21.62 -14.63 19.37
CA ASP A 257 21.78 -13.23 19.74
C ASP A 257 21.86 -12.37 18.49
N GLN A 258 20.83 -11.55 18.24
CA GLN A 258 20.80 -10.68 17.06
C GLN A 258 21.50 -9.34 17.28
N THR A 259 21.92 -9.01 18.51
CA THR A 259 22.60 -7.74 18.80
C THR A 259 23.93 -7.62 18.08
N GLN A 260 24.56 -8.74 17.73
CA GLN A 260 25.77 -8.77 16.91
C GLN A 260 25.58 -8.16 15.52
N PHE A 261 24.32 -8.03 15.05
CA PHE A 261 23.98 -7.45 13.75
C PHE A 261 23.47 -6.00 13.86
N ILE A 262 23.44 -5.42 15.06
CA ILE A 262 22.99 -4.05 15.30
C ILE A 262 24.22 -3.16 15.42
N SER A 263 24.34 -2.15 14.56
CA SER A 263 25.35 -1.11 14.71
C SER A 263 24.94 -0.11 15.80
N GLY A 264 25.78 0.08 16.82
CA GLY A 264 25.51 1.02 17.92
C GLY A 264 24.96 0.33 19.18
N LEU A 265 24.18 1.04 20.00
CA LEU A 265 23.57 0.46 21.19
C LEU A 265 22.29 -0.30 20.81
N ALA A 266 22.15 -1.57 21.20
CA ALA A 266 20.93 -2.35 20.93
C ALA A 266 19.66 -1.64 21.43
N SER A 267 19.77 -0.89 22.54
CA SER A 267 18.67 -0.09 23.11
C SER A 267 18.20 1.08 22.25
N SER A 268 18.91 1.45 21.18
CA SER A 268 18.53 2.53 20.26
C SER A 268 18.07 2.02 18.89
N SER A 269 17.80 0.72 18.76
CA SER A 269 17.42 0.08 17.49
C SER A 269 16.01 -0.51 17.50
N ASP A 270 15.33 -0.48 18.65
CA ASP A 270 14.05 -1.17 18.86
C ASP A 270 14.02 -2.63 18.39
N MET A 271 15.19 -3.26 18.37
CA MET A 271 15.36 -4.67 18.09
C MET A 271 15.56 -5.44 19.40
N ASP A 272 14.97 -6.63 19.48
CA ASP A 272 15.16 -7.55 20.61
C ASP A 272 16.65 -7.98 20.72
N THR A 273 17.05 -8.63 21.81
CA THR A 273 18.38 -9.27 21.85
C THR A 273 18.39 -10.61 21.12
N ILE A 274 17.22 -11.20 20.86
CA ILE A 274 17.11 -12.55 20.31
C ILE A 274 16.37 -12.57 18.97
N ALA A 275 16.92 -13.28 17.99
CA ALA A 275 16.26 -13.68 16.74
C ALA A 275 16.10 -15.21 16.66
N TYR A 276 15.31 -15.64 15.67
CA TYR A 276 15.22 -17.05 15.31
C TYR A 276 15.67 -17.31 13.87
N ALA A 277 16.11 -18.53 13.59
CA ALA A 277 16.31 -19.01 12.23
C ALA A 277 15.90 -20.47 12.10
N TYR A 278 15.28 -20.83 10.99
CA TYR A 278 15.05 -22.23 10.61
C TYR A 278 16.00 -22.60 9.46
N ILE A 279 16.85 -23.59 9.70
CA ILE A 279 17.77 -24.14 8.70
C ILE A 279 17.25 -25.52 8.30
N PRO A 280 16.78 -25.70 7.05
CA PRO A 280 16.31 -26.99 6.56
C PRO A 280 17.35 -28.10 6.69
N SER A 281 16.92 -29.34 6.88
CA SER A 281 17.84 -30.48 7.01
C SER A 281 18.82 -30.59 5.83
N ALA A 282 18.32 -30.38 4.61
CA ALA A 282 19.12 -30.38 3.38
C ALA A 282 20.17 -29.26 3.31
N CYS A 283 20.04 -28.20 4.12
CA CYS A 283 20.95 -27.06 4.17
C CYS A 283 22.03 -27.17 5.24
N VAL A 284 21.96 -28.18 6.11
CA VAL A 284 22.98 -28.43 7.14
C VAL A 284 24.21 -29.12 6.53
N ASP A 285 24.03 -29.91 5.48
CA ASP A 285 25.11 -30.60 4.77
C ASP A 285 25.68 -29.72 3.63
N SER A 286 27.01 -29.63 3.54
CA SER A 286 27.76 -28.69 2.69
C SER A 286 27.65 -28.91 1.16
N GLY A 287 26.76 -29.80 0.70
CA GLY A 287 26.57 -30.14 -0.71
C GLY A 287 25.39 -29.46 -1.40
N SER A 288 24.44 -28.89 -0.64
CA SER A 288 23.23 -28.29 -1.20
C SER A 288 23.34 -26.79 -1.37
N VAL A 289 22.85 -26.24 -2.49
CA VAL A 289 22.63 -24.80 -2.63
C VAL A 289 21.29 -24.46 -2.00
N CYS A 290 21.31 -23.62 -0.97
CA CYS A 290 20.11 -23.16 -0.27
C CYS A 290 19.80 -21.70 -0.56
N LYS A 291 18.51 -21.39 -0.60
CA LYS A 291 17.98 -20.02 -0.69
C LYS A 291 17.87 -19.44 0.71
N LEU A 292 17.69 -18.13 0.82
CA LEU A 292 17.49 -17.43 2.09
C LEU A 292 16.26 -16.53 1.99
N HIS A 293 15.39 -16.60 2.98
CA HIS A 293 14.26 -15.69 3.15
C HIS A 293 14.31 -15.06 4.54
N VAL A 294 14.00 -13.76 4.63
CA VAL A 294 13.86 -13.05 5.91
C VAL A 294 12.38 -12.78 6.10
N SER A 295 11.79 -13.34 7.15
CA SER A 295 10.37 -13.19 7.48
C SER A 295 10.23 -12.24 8.66
N LEU A 296 9.68 -11.05 8.39
CA LEU A 296 9.49 -10.00 9.38
C LEU A 296 8.08 -10.07 9.97
N HIS A 297 7.98 -10.18 11.30
CA HIS A 297 6.70 -10.22 12.00
C HIS A 297 5.98 -8.86 11.98
N GLY A 298 4.66 -8.83 12.16
CA GLY A 298 3.92 -7.59 12.34
C GLY A 298 4.06 -6.99 13.75
N CYS A 299 3.46 -5.81 13.95
CA CYS A 299 3.28 -5.23 15.28
C CYS A 299 2.56 -6.23 16.21
N LEU A 300 2.92 -6.27 17.49
CA LEU A 300 2.36 -7.20 18.48
C LEU A 300 2.57 -8.70 18.15
N GLN A 301 3.46 -9.01 17.20
CA GLN A 301 3.80 -10.38 16.80
C GLN A 301 5.24 -10.78 17.09
N GLY A 302 6.05 -9.86 17.60
CA GLY A 302 7.41 -10.16 18.03
C GLY A 302 7.47 -11.01 19.30
N ARG A 303 8.67 -11.49 19.63
CA ARG A 303 8.95 -12.35 20.79
C ARG A 303 8.33 -11.86 22.09
N LYS A 304 8.34 -10.55 22.33
CA LYS A 304 7.74 -9.95 23.53
C LYS A 304 6.25 -10.32 23.71
N TRP A 305 5.50 -10.54 22.64
CA TRP A 305 4.07 -10.88 22.69
C TRP A 305 3.80 -12.35 22.45
N LEU A 306 4.49 -12.95 21.49
CA LEU A 306 4.16 -14.28 20.97
C LEU A 306 5.28 -15.31 21.16
N ASP A 307 6.36 -14.96 21.83
CA ASP A 307 7.59 -15.77 21.90
C ASP A 307 8.02 -16.25 20.50
N ASP A 308 8.08 -17.55 20.24
CA ASP A 308 8.43 -18.12 18.94
C ASP A 308 7.23 -18.49 18.05
N GLU A 309 6.00 -18.17 18.47
CA GLU A 309 4.76 -18.59 17.77
C GLU A 309 4.70 -18.05 16.34
N TYR A 310 5.05 -16.78 16.10
CA TYR A 310 5.13 -16.24 14.73
C TYR A 310 6.16 -17.00 13.89
N ALA A 311 7.34 -17.29 14.44
CA ALA A 311 8.39 -17.98 13.70
C ALA A 311 8.03 -19.45 13.42
N LYS A 312 7.23 -20.10 14.28
CA LYS A 312 6.89 -21.53 14.15
C LYS A 312 5.59 -21.80 13.40
N MET A 313 4.59 -20.92 13.52
CA MET A 313 3.20 -21.28 13.19
C MET A 313 2.62 -20.55 11.98
N THR A 314 3.45 -19.81 11.25
CA THR A 314 3.05 -19.01 10.09
C THR A 314 3.16 -19.76 8.76
N GLY A 315 3.64 -21.01 8.78
CA GLY A 315 3.76 -21.90 7.61
C GLY A 315 5.07 -21.77 6.83
N TYR A 316 5.94 -20.84 7.21
CA TYR A 316 7.23 -20.61 6.52
C TYR A 316 8.19 -21.80 6.66
N ASN A 317 8.26 -22.45 7.82
CA ASN A 317 9.23 -23.52 8.07
C ASN A 317 8.93 -24.77 7.24
N GLU A 318 7.65 -25.06 7.01
CA GLU A 318 7.21 -26.19 6.20
C GLU A 318 7.52 -25.97 4.72
N VAL A 319 7.28 -24.75 4.22
CA VAL A 319 7.71 -24.38 2.87
C VAL A 319 9.23 -24.45 2.77
N ALA A 320 9.94 -23.95 3.78
CA ALA A 320 11.39 -23.94 3.84
C ALA A 320 12.02 -25.34 3.80
N GLU A 321 11.52 -26.26 4.61
CA GLU A 321 12.02 -27.63 4.70
C GLU A 321 11.92 -28.36 3.36
N LEU A 322 10.79 -28.18 2.66
CA LEU A 322 10.54 -28.88 1.39
C LEU A 322 11.27 -28.27 0.19
N ASN A 323 11.86 -27.07 0.34
CA ASN A 323 12.34 -26.27 -0.79
C ASN A 323 13.76 -25.72 -0.65
N ASN A 324 14.50 -26.17 0.37
CA ASN A 324 15.87 -25.74 0.68
C ASN A 324 15.97 -24.22 0.83
N ILE A 325 15.08 -23.64 1.65
CA ILE A 325 15.06 -22.19 1.94
C ILE A 325 15.36 -22.01 3.42
N ILE A 326 16.49 -21.39 3.75
CA ILE A 326 16.74 -20.95 5.13
C ILE A 326 15.82 -19.77 5.43
N VAL A 327 15.17 -19.75 6.59
CA VAL A 327 14.31 -18.63 7.01
C VAL A 327 14.89 -17.99 8.25
N ILE A 328 15.10 -16.67 8.22
CA ILE A 328 15.50 -15.88 9.39
C ILE A 328 14.30 -15.06 9.84
N TYR A 329 14.09 -15.01 11.16
CA TYR A 329 13.03 -14.25 11.83
C TYR A 329 13.65 -13.24 12.80
N PRO A 330 14.16 -12.10 12.29
CA PRO A 330 14.58 -11.00 13.14
C PRO A 330 13.43 -10.54 14.05
N GLN A 331 13.73 -10.01 15.23
CA GLN A 331 12.71 -9.58 16.19
C GLN A 331 12.82 -8.08 16.49
N ALA A 332 11.75 -7.33 16.24
CA ALA A 332 11.56 -6.01 16.82
C ALA A 332 10.97 -6.14 18.24
N THR A 333 11.26 -5.17 19.10
CA THR A 333 10.72 -5.09 20.45
C THR A 333 10.10 -3.72 20.69
N SER A 334 9.17 -3.62 21.65
CA SER A 334 8.51 -2.34 21.92
C SER A 334 9.44 -1.38 22.66
N ASN A 335 9.34 -0.10 22.32
CA ASN A 335 9.93 0.98 23.09
C ASN A 335 8.92 2.13 23.23
N PHE A 336 8.61 2.50 24.47
CA PHE A 336 7.68 3.58 24.75
C PHE A 336 8.31 4.97 24.52
N LEU A 337 9.64 5.09 24.62
CA LEU A 337 10.34 6.35 24.41
C LEU A 337 10.38 6.72 22.93
N ASP A 338 10.49 5.71 22.08
CA ASP A 338 10.57 5.88 20.62
C ASP A 338 9.18 5.78 19.97
N SER A 339 8.09 5.98 20.75
CA SER A 339 6.71 5.91 20.24
C SER A 339 6.36 4.60 19.51
N ASN A 340 7.03 3.49 19.84
CA ASN A 340 6.81 2.15 19.32
C ASN A 340 6.29 1.18 20.40
N PRO A 341 5.13 1.43 21.02
CA PRO A 341 4.63 0.61 22.14
C PRO A 341 4.26 -0.82 21.71
N ASN A 342 4.11 -1.06 20.41
CA ASN A 342 3.66 -2.32 19.83
C ASN A 342 4.80 -3.16 19.23
N GLY A 343 6.05 -2.72 19.31
CA GLY A 343 7.23 -3.40 18.74
C GLY A 343 7.04 -3.73 17.27
N CYS A 344 6.63 -2.73 16.52
CA CYS A 344 6.65 -2.75 15.08
C CYS A 344 8.09 -2.55 14.59
N TRP A 345 8.33 -2.90 13.33
CA TRP A 345 9.51 -2.43 12.60
C TRP A 345 9.45 -0.92 12.36
N ASP A 346 10.61 -0.28 12.19
CA ASP A 346 10.66 1.14 11.87
C ASP A 346 10.29 1.41 10.41
N TRP A 347 8.98 1.58 10.18
CA TRP A 347 8.41 1.97 8.89
C TRP A 347 7.83 3.39 8.90
N TRP A 348 7.93 4.12 10.02
CA TRP A 348 7.41 5.49 10.14
C TRP A 348 8.42 6.49 10.71
N GLY A 349 9.69 6.12 10.79
CA GLY A 349 10.80 7.02 11.11
C GLY A 349 10.89 7.36 12.58
N TYR A 350 10.60 6.38 13.44
CA TYR A 350 10.61 6.63 14.87
C TYR A 350 12.01 6.52 15.47
N LEU A 351 12.96 5.86 14.81
CA LEU A 351 14.36 5.86 15.22
C LEU A 351 15.11 7.06 14.67
N ASP A 352 14.95 7.37 13.37
CA ASP A 352 15.51 8.56 12.74
C ASP A 352 14.78 8.95 11.44
N SER A 353 15.20 10.05 10.82
CA SER A 353 14.66 10.54 9.54
C SER A 353 15.29 9.88 8.30
N LEU A 354 16.21 8.94 8.47
CA LEU A 354 16.85 8.16 7.41
C LEU A 354 16.17 6.78 7.23
N PHE A 355 15.14 6.46 8.02
CA PHE A 355 14.31 5.27 7.80
C PHE A 355 13.89 5.13 6.33
N GLY A 356 14.05 3.92 5.78
CA GLY A 356 13.71 3.63 4.39
C GLY A 356 14.64 4.22 3.33
N THR A 357 15.75 4.86 3.69
CA THR A 357 16.80 5.29 2.75
C THR A 357 17.88 4.22 2.61
N SER A 358 18.65 4.25 1.50
CA SER A 358 19.86 3.42 1.40
C SER A 358 20.88 3.92 2.41
N GLU A 359 21.48 3.00 3.18
CA GLU A 359 22.69 3.32 3.95
C GLU A 359 23.76 3.96 3.04
N TYR A 360 24.49 4.93 3.58
CA TYR A 360 25.64 5.54 2.92
C TYR A 360 26.91 4.68 3.06
#